data_AF-A0A420IHD4-F1
#
_entry.id   AF-A0A420IHD4-F1
#
_cell.length_a   1.000
_cell.length_b   1.000
_cell.length_c   1.000
_cell.angle_alpha   90.00
_cell.angle_beta   90.00
_cell.angle_gamma   90.00
#
_symmetry.space_group_name_H-M   'P 1'
#
loop_
_entity.id
_entity.type
_entity.pdbx_description
1 polymer ?
#
loop_
_entity_poly.entity_id
_entity_poly.type
_entity_poly.pdbx_seq_one_letter_code
_entity_poly.pdbx_strand_id
1 'polypeptide(L)'
;MSLYHETAEILLMNSGSLRSRVFGKKKLKSQPAQVFALAIESCKWNIVLKEVIENADFLRLERKVTPVLSILLVHDLLLAKRGIALPATHGLRTAIERYKARLLAEFTKARIRRKLPSLEAFKEHIEAGLERREDATIKPYPRWVRINTLKTTLKDEIEKSFSDYQQVTALEDVRKTGSKLMFIDKNIPNLIALSPSIEISRSVAYKSGAIIFQDKSSCFPAYLLNPLPADGDVIDACSAPGNKTTHLAAILQSLNSEKVSSFQSIHAFEKNNQRAEIMDKMVKLAGASHRIKFNSGEDFLNTNPCSSIFDHVGALLLDPSCSGSGIIDREEMPYLHVPSISKFSLSDGLRQKRRCVKTVPAKIKNQKRKFEETEDMTFLVDDEGEITALESSRDLEARLNALSSFQLKLLLHAFKFPAARKITYSTCSIYAQENELVIIKALEDPYVKKRGWRILKREEQVSGMRDWPVRGSREACGEHESLAEACIRTNKGDDHGTMGFFVAAFVRDQIQ
;
A
#
# COMPACT_ATOMS: atom_id res chain seq x y z
N MET A 1 7.93 -16.29 -28.20
CA MET A 1 6.66 -16.03 -27.51
C MET A 1 6.29 -14.59 -27.82
N SER A 2 5.02 -14.34 -28.11
CA SER A 2 4.54 -12.99 -28.39
C SER A 2 4.42 -12.18 -27.09
N LEU A 3 4.47 -10.85 -27.21
CA LEU A 3 4.21 -9.88 -26.13
C LEU A 3 3.03 -10.27 -25.24
N TYR A 4 1.92 -10.73 -25.85
CA TYR A 4 0.70 -11.15 -25.17
C TYR A 4 0.89 -12.39 -24.31
N HIS A 5 1.65 -13.39 -24.78
CA HIS A 5 1.94 -14.59 -23.97
C HIS A 5 2.84 -14.26 -22.79
N GLU A 6 3.87 -13.43 -22.97
CA GLU A 6 4.75 -13.01 -21.87
C GLU A 6 4.00 -12.16 -20.84
N THR A 7 3.11 -11.28 -21.30
CA THR A 7 2.27 -10.46 -20.43
C THR A 7 1.23 -11.31 -19.70
N ALA A 8 0.59 -12.27 -20.38
CA ALA A 8 -0.34 -13.20 -19.76
C ALA A 8 0.35 -14.09 -18.72
N GLU A 9 1.57 -14.55 -18.98
CA GLU A 9 2.37 -15.30 -18.02
C GLU A 9 2.64 -14.44 -16.78
N ILE A 10 3.05 -13.18 -16.94
CA ILE A 10 3.30 -12.25 -15.82
C ILE A 10 2.02 -11.94 -15.02
N LEU A 11 0.88 -11.83 -15.69
CA LEU A 11 -0.42 -11.66 -15.04
C LEU A 11 -0.91 -12.93 -14.34
N LEU A 12 -0.45 -14.12 -14.76
CA LEU A 12 -0.76 -15.39 -14.09
C LEU A 12 0.24 -15.77 -13.00
N MET A 13 1.42 -15.13 -12.98
CA MET A 13 2.38 -15.27 -11.89
C MET A 13 1.81 -14.59 -10.66
N ASN A 14 1.76 -15.28 -9.53
CA ASN A 14 1.11 -14.75 -8.34
C ASN A 14 2.08 -14.13 -7.31
N SER A 15 3.39 -14.10 -7.59
CA SER A 15 4.43 -13.53 -6.71
C SER A 15 5.15 -12.33 -7.33
N GLY A 16 5.53 -11.33 -6.53
CA GLY A 16 6.06 -10.03 -7.00
C GLY A 16 4.98 -8.93 -7.12
N SER A 17 5.34 -7.66 -6.90
CA SER A 17 4.56 -6.53 -7.48
C SER A 17 4.64 -6.62 -9.01
N LEU A 18 3.65 -6.09 -9.75
CA LEU A 18 3.70 -6.15 -11.23
C LEU A 18 5.00 -5.55 -11.77
N ARG A 19 5.48 -4.47 -11.15
CA ARG A 19 6.77 -3.85 -11.48
C ARG A 19 7.94 -4.80 -11.22
N SER A 20 7.97 -5.48 -10.07
CA SER A 20 9.00 -6.48 -9.77
C SER A 20 8.96 -7.67 -10.73
N ARG A 21 7.76 -8.19 -11.07
CA ARG A 21 7.60 -9.29 -12.03
C ARG A 21 8.14 -8.95 -13.41
N VAL A 22 7.84 -7.74 -13.88
CA VAL A 22 8.24 -7.29 -15.22
C VAL A 22 9.72 -6.93 -15.27
N PHE A 23 10.22 -6.13 -14.32
CA PHE A 23 11.60 -5.63 -14.36
C PHE A 23 12.62 -6.57 -13.70
N GLY A 24 12.17 -7.55 -12.90
CA GLY A 24 13.01 -8.58 -12.28
C GLY A 24 13.24 -9.82 -13.15
N LYS A 25 12.41 -10.05 -14.19
CA LYS A 25 12.56 -11.20 -15.10
C LYS A 25 13.70 -10.96 -16.10
N LYS A 26 14.89 -11.47 -15.78
CA LYS A 26 16.14 -11.32 -16.57
C LYS A 26 16.08 -11.85 -18.03
N LYS A 27 15.01 -12.55 -18.44
CA LYS A 27 14.89 -13.20 -19.77
C LYS A 27 13.58 -12.87 -20.51
N LEU A 28 13.08 -11.65 -20.42
CA LEU A 28 11.98 -11.20 -21.28
C LEU A 28 12.45 -10.98 -22.73
N LYS A 29 11.71 -11.51 -23.70
CA LYS A 29 11.96 -11.27 -25.14
C LYS A 29 11.36 -9.94 -25.60
N SER A 30 10.21 -9.56 -25.04
CA SER A 30 9.59 -8.25 -25.27
C SER A 30 10.19 -7.17 -24.37
N GLN A 31 10.10 -5.91 -24.78
CA GLN A 31 10.58 -4.78 -23.97
C GLN A 31 9.80 -4.71 -22.65
N PRO A 32 10.46 -4.69 -21.46
CA PRO A 32 9.78 -4.68 -20.16
C PRO A 32 8.77 -3.53 -20.01
N ALA A 33 9.08 -2.33 -20.52
CA ALA A 33 8.15 -1.20 -20.49
C ALA A 33 6.84 -1.47 -21.25
N GLN A 34 6.90 -2.21 -22.38
CA GLN A 34 5.71 -2.56 -23.16
C GLN A 34 4.87 -3.62 -22.47
N VAL A 35 5.51 -4.62 -21.85
CA VAL A 35 4.85 -5.64 -21.05
C VAL A 35 4.13 -5.01 -19.85
N PHE A 36 4.83 -4.12 -19.13
CA PHE A 36 4.27 -3.41 -17.98
C PHE A 36 3.07 -2.53 -18.37
N ALA A 37 3.20 -1.76 -19.45
CA ALA A 37 2.13 -0.91 -19.96
C ALA A 37 0.91 -1.74 -20.37
N LEU A 38 1.09 -2.82 -21.14
CA LEU A 38 -0.02 -3.67 -21.57
C LEU A 38 -0.73 -4.32 -20.38
N ALA A 39 0.01 -4.79 -19.38
CA ALA A 39 -0.56 -5.37 -18.16
C ALA A 39 -1.38 -4.34 -17.37
N ILE A 40 -0.82 -3.17 -17.06
CA ILE A 40 -1.51 -2.12 -16.31
C ILE A 40 -2.77 -1.65 -17.04
N GLU A 41 -2.66 -1.32 -18.32
CA GLU A 41 -3.79 -0.78 -19.09
C GLU A 41 -4.90 -1.83 -19.25
N SER A 42 -4.56 -3.09 -19.56
CA SER A 42 -5.57 -4.16 -19.65
C SER A 42 -6.29 -4.39 -18.33
N CYS A 43 -5.57 -4.31 -17.21
CA CYS A 43 -6.15 -4.47 -15.89
C CYS A 43 -7.05 -3.29 -15.48
N LYS A 44 -6.77 -2.06 -15.90
CA LYS A 44 -7.66 -0.92 -15.64
C LYS A 44 -9.07 -1.16 -16.20
N TRP A 45 -9.15 -1.83 -17.35
CA TRP A 45 -10.37 -2.12 -18.08
C TRP A 45 -10.94 -3.52 -17.83
N ASN A 46 -10.39 -4.29 -16.88
CA ASN A 46 -10.69 -5.71 -16.68
C ASN A 46 -12.20 -6.04 -16.62
N ILE A 47 -13.01 -5.27 -15.90
CA ILE A 47 -14.46 -5.48 -15.71
C ILE A 47 -15.20 -5.28 -17.03
N VAL A 48 -14.94 -4.16 -17.71
CA VAL A 48 -15.51 -3.88 -19.03
C VAL A 48 -15.08 -4.93 -20.05
N LEU A 49 -13.79 -5.27 -20.09
CA LEU A 49 -13.26 -6.25 -21.04
C LEU A 49 -13.88 -7.63 -20.79
N LYS A 50 -14.02 -8.06 -19.53
CA LYS A 50 -14.73 -9.28 -19.17
C LYS A 50 -16.17 -9.27 -19.68
N GLU A 51 -16.93 -8.21 -19.37
CA GLU A 51 -18.31 -8.05 -19.83
C GLU A 51 -18.42 -8.13 -21.36
N VAL A 52 -17.52 -7.46 -22.08
CA VAL A 52 -17.48 -7.48 -23.55
C VAL A 52 -17.17 -8.86 -24.09
N ILE A 53 -16.19 -9.55 -23.51
CA ILE A 53 -15.77 -10.90 -23.94
C ILE A 53 -16.88 -11.93 -23.70
N GLU A 54 -17.54 -11.88 -22.54
CA GLU A 54 -18.62 -12.79 -22.17
C GLU A 54 -19.87 -12.55 -23.02
N ASN A 55 -20.30 -11.28 -23.21
CA ASN A 55 -21.46 -10.95 -24.04
C ASN A 55 -21.19 -11.20 -25.54
N ALA A 56 -19.94 -11.05 -25.98
CA ALA A 56 -19.53 -11.43 -27.32
C ALA A 56 -19.41 -12.96 -27.49
N ASP A 57 -19.51 -13.73 -26.40
CA ASP A 57 -19.37 -15.19 -26.40
C ASP A 57 -18.05 -15.65 -27.08
N PHE A 58 -17.02 -14.82 -26.95
CA PHE A 58 -15.80 -14.90 -27.75
C PHE A 58 -15.01 -16.18 -27.45
N LEU A 59 -14.87 -16.54 -26.18
CA LEU A 59 -14.09 -17.71 -25.75
C LEU A 59 -14.73 -19.05 -26.20
N ARG A 60 -16.05 -19.08 -26.41
CA ARG A 60 -16.72 -20.26 -26.95
C ARG A 60 -16.44 -20.43 -28.45
N LEU A 61 -16.35 -19.31 -29.17
CA LEU A 61 -16.15 -19.24 -30.61
C LEU A 61 -14.68 -19.41 -31.00
N GLU A 62 -13.74 -18.95 -30.17
CA GLU A 62 -12.30 -19.05 -30.41
C GLU A 62 -11.58 -19.80 -29.28
N ARG A 63 -11.69 -21.14 -29.31
CA ARG A 63 -11.18 -22.03 -28.26
C ARG A 63 -9.66 -22.03 -28.09
N LYS A 64 -8.91 -21.47 -29.05
CA LYS A 64 -7.44 -21.39 -28.99
C LYS A 64 -6.93 -20.22 -28.15
N VAL A 65 -7.79 -19.26 -27.82
CA VAL A 65 -7.44 -18.09 -27.02
C VAL A 65 -7.83 -18.35 -25.57
N THR A 66 -6.88 -18.20 -24.64
CA THR A 66 -7.15 -18.33 -23.21
C THR A 66 -7.88 -17.09 -22.68
N PRO A 67 -8.61 -17.20 -21.55
CA PRO A 67 -9.30 -16.05 -20.97
C PRO A 67 -8.39 -14.83 -20.72
N VAL A 68 -7.19 -15.02 -20.15
CA VAL A 68 -6.24 -13.92 -19.92
C VAL A 68 -5.75 -13.31 -21.24
N LEU A 69 -5.43 -14.14 -22.24
CA LEU A 69 -5.03 -13.66 -23.56
C LEU A 69 -6.15 -12.86 -24.24
N SER A 70 -7.42 -13.27 -24.04
CA SER A 70 -8.54 -12.54 -24.61
C SER A 70 -8.66 -11.13 -24.06
N ILE A 71 -8.43 -10.91 -22.77
CA ILE A 71 -8.44 -9.56 -22.17
C ILE A 71 -7.37 -8.69 -22.83
N LEU A 72 -6.13 -9.17 -22.92
CA LEU A 72 -5.01 -8.41 -23.48
C LEU A 72 -5.22 -8.08 -24.96
N LEU A 73 -5.70 -9.05 -25.75
CA LEU A 73 -5.92 -8.85 -27.18
C LEU A 73 -7.12 -7.92 -27.45
N VAL A 74 -8.20 -8.05 -26.68
CA VAL A 74 -9.40 -7.20 -26.81
C VAL A 74 -9.09 -5.77 -26.37
N HIS A 75 -8.29 -5.59 -25.31
CA HIS A 75 -7.77 -4.28 -24.93
C HIS A 75 -7.09 -3.58 -26.12
N ASP A 76 -6.09 -4.22 -26.71
CA ASP A 76 -5.35 -3.59 -27.81
C ASP A 76 -6.20 -3.42 -29.08
N LEU A 77 -7.14 -4.32 -29.35
CA LEU A 77 -8.06 -4.17 -30.49
C LEU A 77 -8.96 -2.92 -30.36
N LEU A 78 -9.46 -2.64 -29.15
CA LEU A 78 -10.50 -1.64 -28.92
C LEU A 78 -9.97 -0.29 -28.41
N LEU A 79 -8.87 -0.30 -27.66
CA LEU A 79 -8.42 0.85 -26.87
C LEU A 79 -7.02 1.36 -27.27
N ALA A 80 -6.12 0.48 -27.72
CA ALA A 80 -4.77 0.89 -28.10
C ALA A 80 -4.76 1.68 -29.42
N LYS A 81 -4.08 2.83 -29.43
CA LYS A 81 -3.99 3.72 -30.62
C LYS A 81 -3.42 3.01 -31.86
N ARG A 82 -2.53 2.04 -31.67
CA ARG A 82 -1.86 1.29 -32.75
C ARG A 82 -2.51 -0.07 -33.04
N GLY A 83 -3.61 -0.41 -32.34
CA GLY A 83 -4.21 -1.74 -32.43
C GLY A 83 -3.31 -2.84 -31.85
N ILE A 84 -3.53 -4.06 -32.32
CA ILE A 84 -2.83 -5.27 -31.88
C ILE A 84 -1.35 -5.25 -32.34
N ALA A 85 -0.43 -5.41 -31.39
CA ALA A 85 1.02 -5.44 -31.56
C ALA A 85 1.56 -6.77 -32.13
N LEU A 86 0.82 -7.41 -33.05
CA LEU A 86 1.22 -8.62 -33.78
C LEU A 86 1.17 -8.38 -35.29
N PRO A 87 2.02 -9.04 -36.09
CA PRO A 87 1.89 -9.03 -37.55
C PRO A 87 0.53 -9.56 -38.01
N ALA A 88 0.01 -9.07 -39.14
CA ALA A 88 -1.28 -9.51 -39.70
C ALA A 88 -1.33 -11.02 -40.03
N THR A 89 -0.16 -11.62 -40.30
CA THR A 89 0.00 -13.05 -40.56
C THR A 89 -0.03 -13.91 -39.30
N HIS A 90 -0.01 -13.31 -38.10
CA HIS A 90 0.04 -14.05 -36.85
C HIS A 90 -1.35 -14.57 -36.45
N GLY A 91 -1.44 -15.89 -36.19
CA GLY A 91 -2.73 -16.57 -35.93
C GLY A 91 -3.61 -15.94 -34.85
N LEU A 92 -3.03 -15.47 -33.74
CA LEU A 92 -3.80 -14.75 -32.69
C LEU A 92 -4.46 -13.45 -33.19
N ARG A 93 -3.79 -12.69 -34.06
CA ARG A 93 -4.33 -11.44 -34.60
C ARG A 93 -5.48 -11.74 -35.57
N THR A 94 -5.26 -12.68 -36.48
CA THR A 94 -6.31 -13.14 -37.41
C THR A 94 -7.53 -13.67 -36.66
N ALA A 95 -7.32 -14.40 -35.56
CA ALA A 95 -8.40 -14.96 -34.74
C ALA A 95 -9.26 -13.86 -34.11
N ILE A 96 -8.67 -12.85 -33.47
CA ILE A 96 -9.45 -11.78 -32.83
C ILE A 96 -10.06 -10.80 -33.83
N GLU A 97 -9.36 -10.46 -34.91
CA GLU A 97 -9.85 -9.52 -35.94
C GLU A 97 -11.12 -10.04 -36.63
N ARG A 98 -11.27 -11.37 -36.76
CA ARG A 98 -12.51 -12.01 -37.27
C ARG A 98 -13.75 -11.62 -36.47
N TYR A 99 -13.61 -11.36 -35.17
CA TYR A 99 -14.73 -11.02 -34.28
C TYR A 99 -14.79 -9.53 -33.93
N LYS A 100 -14.01 -8.67 -34.62
CA LYS A 100 -13.90 -7.24 -34.33
C LYS A 100 -15.24 -6.52 -34.27
N ALA A 101 -16.12 -6.76 -35.25
CA ALA A 101 -17.44 -6.11 -35.29
C ALA A 101 -18.30 -6.46 -34.07
N ARG A 102 -18.26 -7.73 -33.62
CA ARG A 102 -19.02 -8.20 -32.46
C ARG A 102 -18.49 -7.62 -31.15
N LEU A 103 -17.17 -7.63 -30.98
CA LEU A 103 -16.51 -7.07 -29.79
C LEU A 103 -16.73 -5.55 -29.69
N LEU A 104 -16.66 -4.83 -30.82
CA LEU A 104 -16.92 -3.38 -30.85
C LEU A 104 -18.38 -3.04 -30.53
N ALA A 105 -19.33 -3.86 -30.99
CA ALA A 105 -20.74 -3.70 -30.67
C ALA A 105 -20.99 -3.88 -29.17
N GLU A 106 -20.45 -4.94 -28.55
CA GLU A 106 -20.59 -5.15 -27.11
C GLU A 106 -19.87 -4.09 -26.27
N PHE A 107 -18.71 -3.60 -26.72
CA PHE A 107 -18.02 -2.49 -26.06
C PHE A 107 -18.83 -1.18 -26.13
N THR A 108 -19.48 -0.92 -27.26
CA THR A 108 -20.38 0.23 -27.39
C THR A 108 -21.59 0.10 -26.48
N LYS A 109 -22.18 -1.11 -26.37
CA LYS A 109 -23.27 -1.38 -25.43
C LYS A 109 -22.82 -1.23 -23.97
N ALA A 110 -21.62 -1.69 -23.62
CA ALA A 110 -21.06 -1.55 -22.27
C ALA A 110 -20.95 -0.07 -21.85
N ARG A 111 -20.51 0.80 -22.77
CA ARG A 111 -20.51 2.27 -22.56
C ARG A 111 -21.91 2.85 -22.38
N ILE A 112 -22.86 2.46 -23.25
CA ILE A 112 -24.24 2.96 -23.21
C ILE A 112 -24.96 2.52 -21.92
N ARG A 113 -24.73 1.27 -21.46
CA ARG A 113 -25.26 0.76 -20.17
C ARG A 113 -24.84 1.64 -19.00
N ARG A 114 -23.64 2.22 -19.06
CA ARG A 114 -23.09 3.15 -18.07
C ARG A 114 -23.51 4.60 -18.29
N LYS A 115 -24.36 4.88 -19.29
CA LYS A 115 -24.85 6.22 -19.65
C LYS A 115 -23.74 7.22 -19.97
N LEU A 116 -22.60 6.74 -20.48
CA LEU A 116 -21.45 7.59 -20.79
C LEU A 116 -21.56 8.11 -22.24
N PRO A 117 -21.48 9.43 -22.48
CA PRO A 117 -21.82 10.04 -23.77
C PRO A 117 -20.76 9.81 -24.86
N SER A 118 -19.49 9.69 -24.50
CA SER A 118 -18.36 9.53 -25.41
C SER A 118 -17.36 8.47 -24.94
N LEU A 119 -16.42 8.10 -25.82
CA LEU A 119 -15.33 7.19 -25.45
C LEU A 119 -14.37 7.84 -24.45
N GLU A 120 -14.17 9.16 -24.56
CA GLU A 120 -13.37 9.98 -23.66
C GLU A 120 -13.95 9.96 -22.25
N ALA A 121 -15.27 10.18 -22.11
CA ALA A 121 -15.96 10.06 -20.83
C ALA A 121 -15.88 8.64 -20.26
N PHE A 122 -15.81 7.62 -21.13
CA PHE A 122 -15.62 6.24 -20.68
C PHE A 122 -14.21 6.00 -20.15
N LYS A 123 -13.19 6.54 -20.81
CA LYS A 123 -11.80 6.48 -20.32
C LYS A 123 -11.65 7.19 -18.98
N GLU A 124 -12.19 8.39 -18.84
CA GLU A 124 -12.17 9.15 -17.59
C GLU A 124 -12.87 8.39 -16.45
N HIS A 125 -14.01 7.74 -16.73
CA HIS A 125 -14.74 6.92 -15.76
C HIS A 125 -13.90 5.75 -15.23
N ILE A 126 -13.18 5.06 -16.13
CA ILE A 126 -12.28 3.95 -15.78
C ILE A 126 -11.03 4.44 -15.05
N GLU A 127 -10.41 5.53 -15.51
CA GLU A 127 -9.22 6.12 -14.89
C GLU A 127 -9.52 6.66 -13.49
N ALA A 128 -10.73 7.15 -13.24
CA ALA A 128 -11.21 7.53 -11.92
C ALA A 128 -11.42 6.33 -10.96
N GLY A 129 -11.27 5.09 -11.44
CA GLY A 129 -11.38 3.87 -10.64
C GLY A 129 -12.80 3.56 -10.17
N LEU A 130 -13.82 4.11 -10.85
CA LEU A 130 -15.22 4.00 -10.44
C LEU A 130 -15.83 2.60 -10.67
N GLU A 131 -15.24 1.78 -11.54
CA GLU A 131 -15.68 0.39 -11.75
C GLU A 131 -15.07 -0.63 -10.81
N ARG A 132 -13.89 -0.35 -10.21
CA ARG A 132 -13.27 -1.27 -9.22
C ARG A 132 -13.98 -1.26 -7.87
N ARG A 133 -15.08 -0.52 -7.76
CA ARG A 133 -15.88 -0.35 -6.55
C ARG A 133 -17.16 -1.13 -6.74
N GLU A 134 -17.14 -2.42 -6.38
CA GLU A 134 -18.39 -3.16 -6.15
C GLU A 134 -19.21 -2.51 -5.00
N ASP A 135 -18.60 -1.60 -4.24
CA ASP A 135 -19.26 -0.79 -3.21
C ASP A 135 -19.24 0.71 -3.55
N ALA A 136 -20.41 1.24 -3.93
CA ALA A 136 -20.68 2.68 -4.06
C ALA A 136 -20.51 3.48 -2.73
N THR A 137 -20.14 2.80 -1.63
CA THR A 137 -19.91 3.36 -0.29
C THR A 137 -18.45 3.77 -0.03
N ILE A 138 -17.48 3.33 -0.85
CA ILE A 138 -16.07 3.67 -0.64
C ILE A 138 -15.75 5.06 -1.20
N LYS A 139 -15.67 6.04 -0.31
CA LYS A 139 -15.28 7.43 -0.60
C LYS A 139 -13.84 7.48 -1.15
N PRO A 140 -13.54 8.26 -2.21
CA PRO A 140 -12.18 8.39 -2.76
C PRO A 140 -11.13 8.74 -1.70
N TYR A 141 -9.93 8.19 -1.85
CA TYR A 141 -8.83 8.42 -0.94
C TYR A 141 -8.16 9.78 -1.21
N PRO A 142 -8.03 10.67 -0.21
CA PRO A 142 -7.37 11.96 -0.41
C PRO A 142 -5.87 11.79 -0.62
N ARG A 143 -5.25 12.72 -1.35
CA ARG A 143 -3.79 12.78 -1.49
C ARG A 143 -3.20 13.58 -0.34
N TRP A 144 -2.59 12.90 0.62
CA TRP A 144 -1.88 13.56 1.71
C TRP A 144 -0.51 14.10 1.27
N VAL A 145 -0.25 15.35 1.67
CA VAL A 145 0.98 16.08 1.37
C VAL A 145 1.47 16.76 2.63
N ARG A 146 2.67 16.42 3.08
CA ARG A 146 3.36 17.10 4.17
C ARG A 146 4.15 18.28 3.62
N ILE A 147 3.97 19.46 4.20
CA ILE A 147 4.79 20.63 3.93
C ILE A 147 6.14 20.45 4.62
N ASN A 148 7.23 20.61 3.87
CA ASN A 148 8.58 20.43 4.38
C ASN A 148 9.07 21.72 5.05
N THR A 149 8.90 21.82 6.37
CA THR A 149 9.32 22.99 7.16
C THR A 149 10.83 23.22 7.21
N LEU A 150 11.64 22.30 6.66
CA LEU A 150 13.07 22.53 6.44
C LEU A 150 13.33 23.56 5.32
N LYS A 151 12.37 23.77 4.41
CA LYS A 151 12.53 24.55 3.18
C LYS A 151 11.52 25.67 3.00
N THR A 152 10.33 25.53 3.59
CA THR A 152 9.20 26.43 3.33
C THR A 152 8.26 26.47 4.54
N THR A 153 7.18 27.24 4.46
CA THR A 153 6.11 27.26 5.46
C THR A 153 4.77 26.87 4.85
N LEU A 154 3.83 26.40 5.66
CA LEU A 154 2.47 26.11 5.19
C LEU A 154 1.82 27.34 4.54
N LYS A 155 2.03 28.52 5.13
CA LYS A 155 1.53 29.79 4.61
C LYS A 155 2.11 30.09 3.21
N ASP A 156 3.43 29.97 3.06
CA ASP A 156 4.09 30.20 1.77
C ASP A 156 3.59 29.26 0.67
N GLU A 157 3.40 27.96 0.99
CA GLU A 157 2.93 27.00 0.00
C GLU A 157 1.46 27.20 -0.37
N ILE A 158 0.63 27.65 0.58
CA ILE A 158 -0.75 28.05 0.29
C ILE A 158 -0.78 29.22 -0.69
N GLU A 159 0.05 30.24 -0.48
CA GLU A 159 0.09 31.44 -1.32
C GLU A 159 0.77 31.19 -2.69
N LYS A 160 1.64 30.18 -2.79
CA LYS A 160 2.38 29.86 -4.03
C LYS A 160 1.78 28.65 -4.73
N SER A 161 2.08 27.48 -4.19
CA SER A 161 1.87 26.17 -4.82
C SER A 161 0.41 25.73 -4.83
N PHE A 162 -0.39 26.24 -3.90
CA PHE A 162 -1.81 25.92 -3.76
C PHE A 162 -2.72 27.16 -3.89
N SER A 163 -2.24 28.22 -4.54
CA SER A 163 -2.98 29.48 -4.72
C SER A 163 -4.29 29.31 -5.51
N ASP A 164 -4.35 28.31 -6.38
CA ASP A 164 -5.53 27.95 -7.18
C ASP A 164 -6.39 26.85 -6.53
N TYR A 165 -6.10 26.46 -5.28
CA TYR A 165 -6.89 25.51 -4.52
C TYR A 165 -7.84 26.25 -3.57
N GLN A 166 -9.10 25.81 -3.56
CA GLN A 166 -10.05 26.28 -2.58
C GLN A 166 -9.88 25.48 -1.27
N GLN A 167 -9.68 26.19 -0.17
CA GLN A 167 -9.64 25.58 1.15
C GLN A 167 -11.05 25.20 1.62
N VAL A 168 -11.20 23.97 2.10
CA VAL A 168 -12.43 23.45 2.69
C VAL A 168 -12.22 23.09 4.17
N THR A 169 -13.31 23.03 4.94
CA THR A 169 -13.28 22.82 6.40
C THR A 169 -13.52 21.37 6.81
N ALA A 170 -14.04 20.53 5.90
CA ALA A 170 -14.27 19.12 6.12
C ALA A 170 -13.46 18.27 5.14
N LEU A 171 -12.84 17.20 5.65
CA LEU A 171 -12.04 16.27 4.83
C LEU A 171 -12.88 15.64 3.71
N GLU A 172 -14.14 15.36 3.98
CA GLU A 172 -15.11 14.79 3.04
C GLU A 172 -15.25 15.59 1.75
N ASP A 173 -15.09 16.91 1.80
CA ASP A 173 -15.18 17.75 0.61
C ASP A 173 -14.01 17.54 -0.33
N VAL A 174 -12.80 17.30 0.20
CA VAL A 174 -11.61 17.02 -0.61
C VAL A 174 -11.69 15.64 -1.27
N ARG A 175 -12.43 14.70 -0.69
CA ARG A 175 -12.62 13.35 -1.22
C ARG A 175 -13.50 13.32 -2.48
N LYS A 176 -14.01 14.46 -2.96
CA LYS A 176 -14.73 14.59 -4.23
C LYS A 176 -13.76 14.70 -5.41
N THR A 177 -14.14 14.14 -6.56
CA THR A 177 -13.35 14.25 -7.80
C THR A 177 -13.74 15.52 -8.59
N GLY A 178 -12.81 16.05 -9.39
CA GLY A 178 -13.11 17.12 -10.36
C GLY A 178 -12.97 18.56 -9.87
N SER A 179 -12.42 18.82 -8.67
CA SER A 179 -12.16 20.17 -8.18
C SER A 179 -10.80 20.27 -7.47
N LYS A 180 -10.17 21.46 -7.52
CA LYS A 180 -8.92 21.75 -6.78
C LYS A 180 -9.25 22.16 -5.35
N LEU A 181 -9.47 21.18 -4.49
CA LEU A 181 -9.79 21.41 -3.09
C LEU A 181 -8.61 21.01 -2.20
N MET A 182 -8.41 21.76 -1.12
CA MET A 182 -7.44 21.44 -0.09
C MET A 182 -8.06 21.50 1.30
N PHE A 183 -7.63 20.59 2.17
CA PHE A 183 -8.02 20.56 3.59
C PHE A 183 -6.74 20.55 4.43
N ILE A 184 -6.67 21.44 5.41
CA ILE A 184 -5.55 21.50 6.35
C ILE A 184 -5.87 20.56 7.51
N ASP A 185 -4.96 19.65 7.80
CA ASP A 185 -5.18 18.68 8.86
C ASP A 185 -5.16 19.32 10.25
N LYS A 186 -6.03 18.81 11.13
CA LYS A 186 -6.15 19.28 12.52
C LYS A 186 -5.27 18.50 13.50
N ASN A 187 -4.89 17.26 13.16
CA ASN A 187 -4.14 16.38 14.05
C ASN A 187 -2.63 16.52 13.83
N ILE A 188 -2.19 16.62 12.58
CA ILE A 188 -0.79 16.71 12.19
C ILE A 188 -0.50 18.12 11.68
N PRO A 189 0.39 18.88 12.36
CA PRO A 189 0.83 20.18 11.88
C PRO A 189 1.44 20.09 10.49
N ASN A 190 1.23 21.12 9.66
CA ASN A 190 1.83 21.24 8.33
C ASN A 190 1.48 20.09 7.36
N LEU A 191 0.34 19.45 7.55
CA LEU A 191 -0.18 18.40 6.66
C LEU A 191 -1.45 18.89 5.96
N ILE A 192 -1.55 18.62 4.66
CA ILE A 192 -2.73 18.94 3.86
C ILE A 192 -3.23 17.71 3.10
N ALA A 193 -4.55 17.59 2.93
CA ALA A 193 -5.20 16.66 2.02
C ALA A 193 -5.62 17.39 0.75
N LEU A 194 -5.42 16.75 -0.39
CA LEU A 194 -5.75 17.27 -1.72
C LEU A 194 -6.64 16.29 -2.49
N SER A 195 -7.44 16.81 -3.43
CA SER A 195 -8.40 15.99 -4.16
C SER A 195 -7.73 14.89 -5.01
N PRO A 196 -8.34 13.68 -5.15
CA PRO A 196 -7.68 12.45 -5.63
C PRO A 196 -7.12 12.41 -7.07
N SER A 197 -7.17 13.49 -7.84
CA SER A 197 -6.95 13.44 -9.30
C SER A 197 -6.01 14.53 -9.83
N ILE A 198 -5.28 15.22 -8.96
CA ILE A 198 -4.43 16.35 -9.37
C ILE A 198 -2.96 15.92 -9.43
N GLU A 199 -2.35 16.08 -10.59
CA GLU A 199 -0.97 15.65 -10.86
C GLU A 199 0.06 16.63 -10.26
N ILE A 200 0.24 16.57 -8.94
CA ILE A 200 1.15 17.44 -8.18
C ILE A 200 2.61 16.98 -8.25
N SER A 201 2.85 15.73 -8.63
CA SER A 201 4.19 15.14 -8.79
C SER A 201 5.06 15.87 -9.82
N ARG A 202 4.47 16.67 -10.71
CA ARG A 202 5.21 17.49 -11.68
C ARG A 202 5.49 18.92 -11.21
N SER A 203 4.87 19.34 -10.10
CA SER A 203 4.98 20.69 -9.56
C SER A 203 6.40 21.06 -9.15
N VAL A 204 6.70 22.36 -9.17
CA VAL A 204 7.97 22.91 -8.68
C VAL A 204 8.13 22.60 -7.19
N ALA A 205 7.06 22.69 -6.40
CA ALA A 205 7.06 22.38 -4.97
C ALA A 205 7.54 20.96 -4.68
N TYR A 206 7.03 19.97 -5.41
CA TYR A 206 7.44 18.57 -5.23
C TYR A 206 8.89 18.35 -5.69
N LYS A 207 9.24 18.86 -6.89
CA LYS A 207 10.60 18.69 -7.46
C LYS A 207 11.70 19.39 -6.68
N SER A 208 11.37 20.46 -5.96
CA SER A 208 12.29 21.18 -5.07
C SER A 208 12.36 20.58 -3.66
N GLY A 209 11.47 19.64 -3.33
CA GLY A 209 11.33 19.05 -2.00
C GLY A 209 10.66 19.96 -0.98
N ALA A 210 9.96 21.03 -1.41
CA ALA A 210 9.15 21.89 -0.54
C ALA A 210 7.92 21.15 0.00
N ILE A 211 7.43 20.15 -0.74
CA ILE A 211 6.35 19.26 -0.31
C ILE A 211 6.75 17.80 -0.46
N ILE A 212 6.22 16.94 0.41
CA ILE A 212 6.54 15.50 0.46
C ILE A 212 5.22 14.71 0.48
N PHE A 213 5.08 13.73 -0.42
CA PHE A 213 3.95 12.79 -0.37
C PHE A 213 4.15 11.83 0.80
N GLN A 214 3.30 11.95 1.81
CA GLN A 214 3.31 11.11 2.98
C GLN A 214 1.90 10.98 3.51
N ASP A 215 1.47 9.74 3.73
CA ASP A 215 0.17 9.47 4.31
C ASP A 215 0.02 10.13 5.68
N LYS A 216 -1.20 10.53 6.04
CA LYS A 216 -1.49 11.11 7.36
C LYS A 216 -1.05 10.18 8.48
N SER A 217 -1.39 8.89 8.43
CA SER A 217 -1.01 7.96 9.51
C SER A 217 0.51 7.72 9.57
N SER A 218 1.20 7.77 8.43
CA SER A 218 2.66 7.69 8.34
C SER A 218 3.37 8.89 8.99
N CYS A 219 2.66 9.98 9.27
CA CYS A 219 3.19 11.13 10.03
C CYS A 219 3.13 10.92 11.55
N PHE A 220 2.34 9.97 12.04
CA PHE A 220 2.07 9.80 13.47
C PHE A 220 3.31 9.41 14.28
N PRO A 221 4.20 8.49 13.83
CA PRO A 221 5.33 8.04 14.65
C PRO A 221 6.30 9.17 15.01
N ALA A 222 6.72 9.95 14.02
CA ALA A 222 7.63 11.07 14.24
C ALA A 222 6.98 12.16 15.13
N TYR A 223 5.69 12.44 14.91
CA TYR A 223 4.97 13.45 15.69
C TYR A 223 4.69 12.99 17.13
N LEU A 224 4.36 11.72 17.34
CA LEU A 224 4.17 11.13 18.66
C LEU A 224 5.49 11.04 19.44
N LEU A 225 6.61 10.77 18.76
CA LEU A 225 7.93 10.73 19.39
C LEU A 225 8.32 12.09 19.97
N ASN A 226 8.04 13.16 19.21
CA ASN A 226 8.31 14.56 19.57
C ASN A 226 9.63 14.73 20.36
N PRO A 227 10.78 14.42 19.73
CA PRO A 227 12.08 14.52 20.39
C PRO A 227 12.35 15.97 20.77
N LEU A 228 12.60 16.22 22.06
CA LEU A 228 12.93 17.53 22.60
C LEU A 228 14.46 17.74 22.60
N PRO A 229 14.96 18.97 22.69
CA PRO A 229 16.40 19.24 22.78
C PRO A 229 17.10 18.43 23.89
N ALA A 230 16.43 18.24 25.04
CA ALA A 230 16.95 17.47 26.17
C ALA A 230 17.04 15.95 25.93
N ASP A 231 16.39 15.43 24.89
CA ASP A 231 16.46 14.01 24.52
C ASP A 231 17.73 13.69 23.70
N GLY A 232 18.52 14.68 23.27
CA GLY A 232 19.75 14.42 22.52
C GLY A 232 19.52 13.85 21.12
N ASP A 233 20.41 12.96 20.67
CA ASP A 233 20.35 12.38 19.33
C ASP A 233 19.16 11.41 19.17
N VAL A 234 18.75 11.21 17.93
CA VAL A 234 17.61 10.35 17.57
C VAL A 234 18.08 9.18 16.70
N ILE A 235 17.52 7.99 16.89
CA ILE A 235 17.66 6.87 15.95
C ILE A 235 16.36 6.68 15.17
N ASP A 236 16.49 6.47 13.86
CA ASP A 236 15.45 5.88 13.02
C ASP A 236 15.97 4.49 12.59
N ALA A 237 15.36 3.42 13.09
CA ALA A 237 15.91 2.06 13.00
C ALA A 237 15.64 1.36 11.65
N CYS A 238 14.63 1.81 10.90
CA CYS A 238 14.20 1.21 9.62
C CYS A 238 13.77 2.35 8.69
N SER A 239 14.76 3.08 8.17
CA SER A 239 14.54 4.45 7.76
C SER A 239 14.03 4.64 6.32
N ALA A 240 14.33 3.74 5.38
CA ALA A 240 14.00 4.00 3.98
C ALA A 240 12.50 3.83 3.69
N PRO A 241 11.89 4.68 2.84
CA PRO A 241 12.52 5.64 1.92
C PRO A 241 12.84 7.03 2.51
N GLY A 242 12.76 7.24 3.84
CA GLY A 242 13.19 8.47 4.52
C GLY A 242 12.07 9.46 4.86
N ASN A 243 10.80 9.11 4.64
CA ASN A 243 9.67 10.01 4.93
C ASN A 243 9.55 10.33 6.43
N LYS A 244 9.72 9.34 7.31
CA LYS A 244 9.70 9.52 8.77
C LYS A 244 10.97 10.20 9.27
N THR A 245 12.14 9.83 8.74
CA THR A 245 13.43 10.46 9.05
C THR A 245 13.44 11.95 8.73
N THR A 246 12.96 12.35 7.54
CA THR A 246 12.89 13.76 7.15
C THR A 246 11.83 14.52 7.95
N HIS A 247 10.79 13.84 8.44
CA HIS A 247 9.81 14.43 9.35
C HIS A 247 10.42 14.67 10.74
N LEU A 248 11.22 13.73 11.27
CA LEU A 248 11.99 13.95 12.50
C LEU A 248 12.93 15.15 12.36
N ALA A 249 13.64 15.27 11.23
CA ALA A 249 14.51 16.42 10.99
C ALA A 249 13.74 17.76 11.02
N ALA A 250 12.54 17.80 10.44
CA ALA A 250 11.65 18.95 10.45
C ALA A 250 11.19 19.31 11.87
N ILE A 251 10.83 18.32 12.70
CA ILE A 251 10.44 18.52 14.10
C ILE A 251 11.62 19.10 14.89
N LEU A 252 12.80 18.49 14.79
CA LEU A 252 14.01 18.97 15.47
C LEU A 252 14.37 20.41 15.07
N GLN A 253 14.22 20.80 13.80
CA GLN A 253 14.48 22.18 13.38
C GLN A 253 13.48 23.16 14.02
N SER A 254 12.20 22.80 14.08
CA SER A 254 11.17 23.70 14.64
C SER A 254 11.43 24.07 16.11
N LEU A 255 11.98 23.13 16.89
CA LEU A 255 12.25 23.29 18.33
C LEU A 255 13.57 24.02 18.62
N ASN A 256 14.49 24.11 17.66
CA ASN A 256 15.78 24.81 17.82
C ASN A 256 15.65 26.35 17.86
N SER A 257 14.44 26.90 17.71
CA SER A 257 14.17 28.34 17.74
C SER A 257 14.20 28.94 19.15
N GLU A 258 14.19 28.12 20.20
CA GLU A 258 14.19 28.57 21.60
C GLU A 258 15.49 28.18 22.34
N LYS A 259 16.45 29.11 22.37
CA LYS A 259 17.49 29.33 23.42
C LYS A 259 18.34 28.16 23.97
N VAL A 260 18.37 26.96 23.38
CA VAL A 260 19.30 25.88 23.79
C VAL A 260 20.06 25.34 22.58
N SER A 261 21.39 25.42 22.63
CA SER A 261 22.32 25.33 21.50
C SER A 261 22.95 23.93 21.29
N SER A 262 22.21 22.84 21.50
CA SER A 262 22.72 21.50 21.20
C SER A 262 22.20 21.00 19.87
N PHE A 263 23.09 20.92 18.87
CA PHE A 263 22.78 20.31 17.59
C PHE A 263 22.45 18.82 17.77
N GLN A 264 21.21 18.43 17.47
CA GLN A 264 20.78 17.03 17.48
C GLN A 264 20.93 16.42 16.08
N SER A 265 21.48 15.22 16.05
CA SER A 265 21.64 14.39 14.85
C SER A 265 20.69 13.20 14.85
N ILE A 266 20.39 12.69 13.65
CA ILE A 266 19.55 11.53 13.43
C ILE A 266 20.40 10.41 12.83
N HIS A 267 20.53 9.30 13.54
CA HIS A 267 21.15 8.08 13.05
C HIS A 267 20.09 7.25 12.32
N ALA A 268 20.19 7.18 11.00
CA ALA A 268 19.24 6.45 10.16
C ALA A 268 19.84 5.12 9.69
N PHE A 269 19.14 4.02 9.94
CA PHE A 269 19.56 2.66 9.55
C PHE A 269 18.68 2.13 8.42
N GLU A 270 19.31 1.54 7.41
CA GLU A 270 18.63 0.82 6.35
C GLU A 270 19.50 -0.34 5.88
N LYS A 271 19.04 -1.56 6.08
CA LYS A 271 19.78 -2.78 5.74
C LYS A 271 19.86 -3.02 4.23
N ASN A 272 18.84 -2.63 3.48
CA ASN A 272 18.78 -2.84 2.03
C ASN A 272 19.46 -1.67 1.29
N ASN A 273 20.59 -1.95 0.63
CA ASN A 273 21.35 -0.95 -0.12
C ASN A 273 20.53 -0.21 -1.21
N GLN A 274 19.59 -0.87 -1.89
CA GLN A 274 18.78 -0.22 -2.92
C GLN A 274 17.78 0.76 -2.29
N ARG A 275 17.16 0.38 -1.17
CA ARG A 275 16.28 1.29 -0.42
C ARG A 275 17.09 2.44 0.19
N ALA A 276 18.32 2.16 0.62
CA ALA A 276 19.23 3.16 1.14
C ALA A 276 19.59 4.24 0.10
N GLU A 277 19.85 3.86 -1.15
CA GLU A 277 20.06 4.81 -2.25
C GLU A 277 18.84 5.70 -2.52
N ILE A 278 17.63 5.15 -2.42
CA ILE A 278 16.39 5.93 -2.55
C ILE A 278 16.29 6.93 -1.40
N MET A 279 16.56 6.48 -0.18
CA MET A 279 16.54 7.34 0.99
C MET A 279 17.54 8.49 0.90
N ASP A 280 18.78 8.25 0.49
CA ASP A 280 19.79 9.30 0.32
C ASP A 280 19.32 10.40 -0.65
N LYS A 281 18.70 9.99 -1.78
CA LYS A 281 18.08 10.93 -2.73
C LYS A 281 16.96 11.74 -2.08
N MET A 282 16.05 11.10 -1.35
CA MET A 282 14.92 11.78 -0.70
C MET A 282 15.37 12.72 0.43
N VAL A 283 16.38 12.33 1.21
CA VAL A 283 16.97 13.15 2.27
C VAL A 283 17.65 14.40 1.70
N LYS A 284 18.43 14.24 0.62
CA LYS A 284 19.04 15.37 -0.10
C LYS A 284 17.97 16.29 -0.68
N LEU A 285 16.95 15.71 -1.32
CA LEU A 285 15.82 16.46 -1.85
C LEU A 285 15.05 17.21 -0.76
N ALA A 286 14.89 16.65 0.43
CA ALA A 286 14.25 17.31 1.56
C ALA A 286 15.13 18.38 2.22
N GLY A 287 16.45 18.42 1.95
CA GLY A 287 17.39 19.33 2.60
C GLY A 287 17.82 18.90 4.01
N ALA A 288 17.59 17.63 4.37
CA ALA A 288 17.83 17.12 5.73
C ALA A 288 19.24 16.54 5.94
N SER A 289 20.08 16.47 4.89
CA SER A 289 21.37 15.76 4.92
C SER A 289 22.30 16.20 6.05
N HIS A 290 22.32 17.49 6.40
CA HIS A 290 23.21 18.03 7.42
C HIS A 290 22.95 17.47 8.83
N ARG A 291 21.74 16.93 9.10
CA ARG A 291 21.35 16.33 10.40
C ARG A 291 21.38 14.82 10.41
N ILE A 292 21.48 14.17 9.24
CA ILE A 292 21.30 12.73 9.13
C ILE A 292 22.66 12.04 9.00
N LYS A 293 23.00 11.23 10.00
CA LYS A 293 24.11 10.27 9.98
C LYS A 293 23.57 8.96 9.41
N PHE A 294 23.96 8.64 8.17
CA PHE A 294 23.39 7.51 7.45
C PHE A 294 24.22 6.24 7.61
N ASN A 295 23.62 5.20 8.16
CA ASN A 295 24.20 3.86 8.35
C ASN A 295 23.63 2.92 7.28
N SER A 296 24.12 3.08 6.05
CA SER A 296 23.64 2.35 4.87
C SER A 296 24.13 0.91 4.85
N GLY A 297 23.23 -0.04 4.59
CA GLY A 297 23.53 -1.46 4.55
C GLY A 297 23.72 -2.09 5.94
N GLU A 298 23.47 -1.34 7.00
CA GLU A 298 23.63 -1.79 8.38
C GLU A 298 22.31 -2.29 8.96
N ASP A 299 22.36 -3.45 9.62
CA ASP A 299 21.23 -3.99 10.37
C ASP A 299 21.23 -3.40 11.77
N PHE A 300 20.17 -2.67 12.13
CA PHE A 300 20.03 -2.05 13.45
C PHE A 300 20.19 -3.05 14.59
N LEU A 301 19.76 -4.31 14.42
CA LEU A 301 19.92 -5.35 15.45
C LEU A 301 21.38 -5.70 15.76
N ASN A 302 22.30 -5.42 14.84
CA ASN A 302 23.73 -5.70 14.99
C ASN A 302 24.50 -4.54 15.63
N THR A 303 23.86 -3.39 15.86
CA THR A 303 24.53 -2.25 16.52
C THR A 303 24.78 -2.56 17.99
N ASN A 304 25.90 -2.08 18.55
CA ASN A 304 26.12 -2.11 20.00
C ASN A 304 25.46 -0.87 20.66
N PRO A 305 24.38 -1.03 21.46
CA PRO A 305 23.69 0.11 22.10
C PRO A 305 24.56 0.89 23.10
N CYS A 306 25.63 0.28 23.62
CA CYS A 306 26.57 0.90 24.56
C CYS A 306 27.80 1.50 23.85
N SER A 307 27.79 1.61 22.52
CA SER A 307 28.85 2.28 21.77
C SER A 307 28.82 3.79 22.02
N SER A 308 29.98 4.43 22.11
CA SER A 308 30.09 5.86 22.40
C SER A 308 29.41 6.77 21.39
N ILE A 309 29.21 6.28 20.16
CA ILE A 309 28.46 7.00 19.11
C ILE A 309 26.97 7.17 19.46
N PHE A 310 26.45 6.42 20.43
CA PHE A 310 25.06 6.44 20.87
C PHE A 310 24.87 6.95 22.30
N ASP A 311 25.92 7.45 22.97
CA ASP A 311 25.87 7.91 24.36
C ASP A 311 24.81 9.01 24.58
N HIS A 312 24.54 9.80 23.54
CA HIS A 312 23.56 10.90 23.58
C HIS A 312 22.23 10.55 22.93
N VAL A 313 21.98 9.30 22.53
CA VAL A 313 20.71 8.91 21.90
C VAL A 313 19.62 8.74 22.97
N GLY A 314 18.71 9.70 23.06
CA GLY A 314 17.57 9.65 23.99
C GLY A 314 16.23 9.30 23.34
N ALA A 315 16.12 9.31 22.01
CA ALA A 315 14.86 9.00 21.32
C ALA A 315 15.07 8.02 20.15
N LEU A 316 14.14 7.07 19.98
CA LEU A 316 14.17 6.11 18.88
C LEU A 316 12.81 6.01 18.18
N LEU A 317 12.84 5.92 16.85
CA LEU A 317 11.70 5.61 16.00
C LEU A 317 11.92 4.24 15.37
N LEU A 318 10.94 3.35 15.59
CA LEU A 318 10.93 1.99 15.07
C LEU A 318 9.72 1.83 14.15
N ASP A 319 9.98 1.70 12.84
CA ASP A 319 8.98 1.40 11.82
C ASP A 319 9.41 0.12 11.08
N PRO A 320 9.43 -1.03 11.77
CA PRO A 320 9.94 -2.28 11.21
C PRO A 320 9.04 -2.81 10.10
N SER A 321 9.61 -3.74 9.34
CA SER A 321 8.89 -4.50 8.33
C SER A 321 7.62 -5.13 8.91
N CYS A 322 6.50 -4.92 8.23
CA CYS A 322 5.14 -5.32 8.60
C CYS A 322 4.43 -6.04 7.45
N SER A 323 3.34 -6.74 7.75
CA SER A 323 2.50 -7.34 6.70
C SER A 323 1.98 -6.32 5.67
N GLY A 324 1.94 -5.03 6.00
CA GLY A 324 1.38 -3.97 5.14
C GLY A 324 -0.06 -4.18 4.71
N SER A 325 -0.79 -4.97 5.49
CA SER A 325 -2.22 -5.22 5.36
C SER A 325 -3.08 -3.95 5.46
N GLY A 326 -2.54 -2.87 6.04
CA GLY A 326 -3.21 -1.58 6.14
C GLY A 326 -2.97 -0.64 4.97
N ILE A 327 -1.97 -0.88 4.10
CA ILE A 327 -1.58 0.07 3.05
C ILE A 327 -2.72 0.22 2.02
N ILE A 328 -3.10 1.48 1.76
CA ILE A 328 -4.05 1.84 0.69
C ILE A 328 -3.30 1.93 -0.61
N ASP A 329 -3.87 1.38 -1.68
CA ASP A 329 -3.25 1.39 -3.01
C ASP A 329 -1.81 0.85 -2.98
N ARG A 330 -1.55 -0.24 -2.25
CA ARG A 330 -0.62 -1.18 -2.87
C ARG A 330 -1.17 -1.40 -4.26
N GLU A 331 -0.30 -1.37 -5.25
CA GLU A 331 -0.56 -2.04 -6.52
C GLU A 331 -0.70 -3.55 -6.21
N GLU A 332 -1.65 -3.92 -5.32
CA GLU A 332 -2.39 -5.16 -5.38
C GLU A 332 -2.73 -5.27 -6.85
N MET A 333 -2.04 -6.21 -7.48
CA MET A 333 -2.27 -6.63 -8.83
C MET A 333 -3.76 -6.43 -9.12
N PRO A 334 -4.15 -5.45 -9.95
CA PRO A 334 -5.56 -5.16 -10.17
C PRO A 334 -6.23 -6.49 -10.55
N TYR A 335 -7.08 -6.97 -9.65
CA TYR A 335 -7.61 -8.33 -9.67
C TYR A 335 -8.14 -8.61 -11.06
N LEU A 336 -7.51 -9.53 -11.80
CA LEU A 336 -7.89 -9.77 -13.18
C LEU A 336 -9.20 -10.58 -13.15
N HIS A 337 -10.35 -9.93 -13.32
CA HIS A 337 -11.61 -10.65 -13.49
C HIS A 337 -11.54 -11.47 -14.77
N VAL A 338 -11.25 -12.77 -14.63
CA VAL A 338 -11.07 -13.67 -15.77
C VAL A 338 -12.45 -14.03 -16.35
N PRO A 339 -12.69 -13.85 -17.66
CA PRO A 339 -13.94 -14.23 -18.29
C PRO A 339 -14.21 -15.72 -18.13
N SER A 340 -15.44 -16.06 -17.79
CA SER A 340 -15.92 -17.42 -17.64
C SER A 340 -16.75 -17.84 -18.86
N ILE A 341 -16.80 -19.14 -19.15
CA ILE A 341 -17.72 -19.67 -20.16
C ILE A 341 -19.10 -19.75 -19.50
N SER A 342 -20.04 -18.90 -19.92
CA SER A 342 -21.39 -18.88 -19.37
C SER A 342 -22.12 -20.20 -19.65
N LYS A 343 -22.59 -20.89 -18.60
CA LYS A 343 -23.54 -22.00 -18.71
C LYS A 343 -24.96 -21.41 -18.63
N PHE A 344 -25.51 -20.91 -19.73
CA PHE A 344 -26.93 -20.54 -19.73
C PHE A 344 -27.82 -21.75 -20.04
N SER A 345 -28.64 -22.05 -19.03
CA SER A 345 -29.87 -22.85 -18.94
C SER A 345 -30.48 -23.40 -20.23
N LEU A 346 -30.46 -24.72 -20.37
CA LEU A 346 -31.48 -25.47 -21.11
C LEU A 346 -32.74 -25.58 -20.24
N SER A 347 -33.60 -24.58 -20.32
CA SER A 347 -34.98 -24.70 -19.84
C SER A 347 -35.89 -23.88 -20.73
N ASP A 348 -36.28 -24.45 -21.88
CA ASP A 348 -37.70 -24.44 -22.24
C ASP A 348 -38.04 -25.44 -23.35
N GLY A 349 -39.18 -26.11 -23.15
CA GLY A 349 -39.94 -26.79 -24.21
C GLY A 349 -39.50 -28.20 -24.62
N LEU A 350 -39.98 -29.24 -23.92
CA LEU A 350 -40.88 -30.26 -24.48
C LEU A 350 -41.16 -31.40 -23.47
N ARG A 351 -42.44 -31.50 -23.09
CA ARG A 351 -43.04 -32.63 -22.37
C ARG A 351 -42.91 -33.91 -23.21
N GLN A 352 -42.47 -35.03 -22.62
CA GLN A 352 -43.22 -36.31 -22.62
C GLN A 352 -42.51 -37.47 -21.88
N LYS A 353 -43.27 -38.03 -20.92
CA LYS A 353 -43.39 -39.43 -20.44
C LYS A 353 -42.15 -40.32 -20.31
N ARG A 354 -41.94 -40.71 -19.04
CA ARG A 354 -41.25 -41.91 -18.56
C ARG A 354 -41.63 -43.18 -19.34
N ARG A 355 -40.63 -43.98 -19.74
CA ARG A 355 -40.71 -45.45 -19.78
C ARG A 355 -39.35 -46.07 -19.44
N CYS A 356 -39.35 -46.94 -18.44
CA CYS A 356 -38.23 -47.80 -18.07
C CYS A 356 -38.02 -48.90 -19.12
N VAL A 357 -36.75 -49.22 -19.42
CA VAL A 357 -36.30 -50.56 -19.79
C VAL A 357 -34.90 -50.80 -19.20
N LYS A 358 -34.78 -51.86 -18.39
CA LYS A 358 -33.52 -52.51 -17.96
C LYS A 358 -32.98 -53.30 -19.18
N THR A 359 -31.70 -53.45 -19.50
CA THR A 359 -30.66 -54.21 -18.78
C THR A 359 -29.35 -54.27 -19.62
N VAL A 360 -28.21 -54.26 -18.89
CA VAL A 360 -26.97 -55.09 -19.04
C VAL A 360 -25.82 -54.62 -19.97
N PRO A 361 -24.55 -54.86 -19.57
CA PRO A 361 -23.48 -53.84 -19.62
C PRO A 361 -22.21 -54.23 -20.40
N ALA A 362 -21.37 -53.23 -20.71
CA ALA A 362 -19.97 -53.46 -21.08
C ALA A 362 -19.04 -52.43 -20.41
N LYS A 363 -18.12 -52.96 -19.59
CA LYS A 363 -17.10 -52.27 -18.79
C LYS A 363 -16.08 -51.57 -19.67
N ILE A 364 -15.84 -50.26 -19.49
CA ILE A 364 -14.51 -49.65 -19.70
C ILE A 364 -14.21 -48.65 -18.57
N LYS A 365 -13.32 -49.11 -17.68
CA LYS A 365 -12.41 -48.41 -16.75
C LYS A 365 -12.78 -46.98 -16.30
N ASN A 366 -13.27 -46.91 -15.07
CA ASN A 366 -13.21 -45.73 -14.22
C ASN A 366 -11.74 -45.31 -14.00
N GLN A 367 -11.32 -44.22 -14.62
CA GLN A 367 -10.38 -43.28 -13.99
C GLN A 367 -11.17 -42.02 -13.66
N LYS A 368 -11.77 -42.00 -12.46
CA LYS A 368 -12.18 -40.75 -11.82
C LYS A 368 -10.91 -39.95 -11.56
N ARG A 369 -10.56 -39.02 -12.47
CA ARG A 369 -9.76 -37.86 -12.06
C ARG A 369 -10.66 -37.07 -11.11
N LYS A 370 -10.35 -37.13 -9.81
CA LYS A 370 -10.83 -36.14 -8.84
C LYS A 370 -10.51 -34.78 -9.45
N PHE A 371 -11.54 -34.00 -9.70
CA PHE A 371 -11.39 -32.57 -9.87
C PHE A 371 -11.02 -32.07 -8.47
N GLU A 372 -9.72 -31.91 -8.20
CA GLU A 372 -9.28 -31.15 -7.05
C GLU A 372 -9.76 -29.72 -7.28
N GLU A 373 -10.70 -29.29 -6.44
CA GLU A 373 -10.96 -27.88 -6.22
C GLU A 373 -9.61 -27.24 -5.92
N THR A 374 -9.19 -26.32 -6.78
CA THR A 374 -7.97 -25.55 -6.57
C THR A 374 -8.29 -24.60 -5.43
N GLU A 375 -7.79 -24.91 -4.23
CA GLU A 375 -7.79 -23.97 -3.11
C GLU A 375 -7.12 -22.68 -3.58
N ASP A 376 -7.82 -21.55 -3.42
CA ASP A 376 -7.36 -20.23 -3.83
C ASP A 376 -6.07 -19.88 -3.06
N MET A 377 -4.93 -19.94 -3.75
CA MET A 377 -3.64 -19.51 -3.22
C MET A 377 -3.68 -18.01 -2.92
N THR A 378 -3.60 -17.63 -1.65
CA THR A 378 -3.55 -16.22 -1.24
C THR A 378 -2.11 -15.78 -1.07
N PHE A 379 -1.77 -14.54 -1.45
CA PHE A 379 -0.38 -14.05 -1.36
C PHE A 379 -0.35 -12.82 -0.46
N LEU A 380 0.56 -12.82 0.50
CA LEU A 380 0.87 -11.62 1.27
C LEU A 380 2.14 -10.99 0.72
N VAL A 381 2.03 -9.71 0.42
CA VAL A 381 3.17 -8.82 0.20
C VAL A 381 3.46 -8.15 1.54
N ASP A 382 4.70 -8.06 2.00
CA ASP A 382 5.05 -7.22 3.14
C ASP A 382 5.46 -5.82 2.69
N ASP A 383 5.62 -4.90 3.62
CA ASP A 383 5.85 -3.47 3.35
C ASP A 383 7.17 -3.19 2.62
N GLU A 384 8.11 -4.12 2.67
CA GLU A 384 9.34 -4.11 1.88
C GLU A 384 9.15 -4.66 0.46
N GLY A 385 8.01 -5.29 0.19
CA GLY A 385 7.67 -5.87 -1.10
C GLY A 385 8.06 -7.34 -1.24
N GLU A 386 8.45 -8.04 -0.17
CA GLU A 386 8.63 -9.49 -0.19
C GLU A 386 7.28 -10.20 -0.24
N ILE A 387 7.22 -11.32 -0.95
CA ILE A 387 5.95 -12.01 -1.22
C ILE A 387 6.01 -13.44 -0.75
N THR A 388 5.04 -13.77 0.11
CA THR A 388 4.85 -15.09 0.70
C THR A 388 3.57 -15.69 0.14
N ALA A 389 3.67 -16.88 -0.44
CA ALA A 389 2.50 -17.68 -0.81
C ALA A 389 1.87 -18.27 0.45
N LEU A 390 0.56 -18.14 0.58
CA LEU A 390 -0.23 -18.73 1.65
C LEU A 390 -1.13 -19.79 1.03
N GLU A 391 -0.86 -21.04 1.40
CA GLU A 391 -1.66 -22.19 0.99
C GLU A 391 -2.78 -22.45 2.01
N SER A 392 -2.65 -21.92 3.23
CA SER A 392 -3.59 -22.11 4.32
C SER A 392 -3.61 -20.94 5.34
N SER A 393 -4.64 -20.89 6.19
CA SER A 393 -4.69 -19.99 7.35
C SER A 393 -3.53 -20.18 8.33
N ARG A 394 -2.94 -21.38 8.36
CA ARG A 394 -1.76 -21.68 9.19
C ARG A 394 -0.50 -20.99 8.67
N ASP A 395 -0.36 -20.82 7.36
CA ASP A 395 0.79 -20.13 6.77
C ASP A 395 0.74 -18.63 7.07
N LEU A 396 -0.48 -18.06 7.06
CA LEU A 396 -0.71 -16.68 7.46
C LEU A 396 -0.27 -16.46 8.91
N GLU A 397 -0.71 -17.35 9.81
CA GLU A 397 -0.35 -17.31 11.22
C GLU A 397 1.16 -17.46 11.42
N ALA A 398 1.81 -18.40 10.71
CA ALA A 398 3.26 -18.58 10.76
C ALA A 398 4.02 -17.32 10.31
N ARG A 399 3.57 -16.64 9.24
CA ARG A 399 4.20 -15.39 8.77
C ARG A 399 4.00 -14.25 9.77
N LEU A 400 2.78 -14.08 10.29
CA LEU A 400 2.51 -13.06 11.33
C LEU A 400 3.33 -13.32 12.60
N ASN A 401 3.54 -14.59 12.97
CA ASN A 401 4.41 -14.97 14.08
C ASN A 401 5.89 -14.65 13.80
N ALA A 402 6.37 -14.88 12.57
CA ALA A 402 7.74 -14.54 12.19
C ALA A 402 7.97 -13.01 12.22
N LEU A 403 7.05 -12.24 11.64
CA LEU A 403 7.08 -10.77 11.63
C LEU A 403 7.02 -10.20 13.04
N SER A 404 6.03 -10.61 13.85
CA SER A 404 5.90 -10.16 15.24
C SER A 404 7.10 -10.54 16.12
N SER A 405 7.72 -11.70 15.88
CA SER A 405 8.95 -12.10 16.57
C SER A 405 10.13 -11.20 16.20
N PHE A 406 10.26 -10.81 14.93
CA PHE A 406 11.27 -9.86 14.49
C PHE A 406 11.03 -8.46 15.08
N GLN A 407 9.79 -7.97 15.00
CA GLN A 407 9.36 -6.70 15.56
C GLN A 407 9.63 -6.60 17.07
N LEU A 408 9.31 -7.67 17.82
CA LEU A 408 9.62 -7.75 19.25
C LEU A 408 11.12 -7.69 19.52
N LYS A 409 11.95 -8.44 18.77
CA LYS A 409 13.42 -8.38 18.92
C LYS A 409 13.97 -6.97 18.68
N LEU A 410 13.45 -6.28 17.68
CA LEU A 410 13.84 -4.91 17.33
C LEU A 410 13.46 -3.92 18.43
N LEU A 411 12.26 -4.04 18.99
CA LEU A 411 11.82 -3.23 20.12
C LEU A 411 12.63 -3.52 21.40
N LEU A 412 12.88 -4.79 21.73
CA LEU A 412 13.73 -5.18 22.87
C LEU A 412 15.18 -4.70 22.72
N HIS A 413 15.71 -4.66 21.50
CA HIS A 413 17.02 -4.09 21.21
C HIS A 413 17.05 -2.58 21.45
N ALA A 414 16.03 -1.85 21.01
CA ALA A 414 15.92 -0.41 21.23
C ALA A 414 15.89 -0.03 22.73
N PHE A 415 15.29 -0.84 23.60
CA PHE A 415 15.27 -0.59 25.05
C PHE A 415 16.65 -0.66 25.73
N LYS A 416 17.65 -1.26 25.06
CA LYS A 416 19.02 -1.42 25.58
C LYS A 416 19.84 -0.14 25.48
N PHE A 417 19.41 0.86 24.69
CA PHE A 417 20.13 2.13 24.55
C PHE A 417 20.16 2.87 25.90
N PRO A 418 21.35 3.12 26.51
CA PRO A 418 21.45 3.55 27.90
C PRO A 418 20.79 4.90 28.19
N ALA A 419 20.91 5.86 27.28
CA ALA A 419 20.35 7.21 27.39
C ALA A 419 18.90 7.33 26.90
N ALA A 420 18.38 6.32 26.20
CA ALA A 420 17.04 6.33 25.62
C ALA A 420 15.93 6.56 26.65
N ARG A 421 15.03 7.50 26.38
CA ARG A 421 13.86 7.83 27.21
C ARG A 421 12.56 7.77 26.45
N LYS A 422 12.59 7.86 25.12
CA LYS A 422 11.41 7.81 24.27
C LYS A 422 11.62 6.81 23.14
N ILE A 423 10.64 5.95 22.91
CA ILE A 423 10.65 5.04 21.77
C ILE A 423 9.27 5.07 21.14
N THR A 424 9.19 5.25 19.83
CA THR A 424 7.96 5.01 19.07
C THR A 424 8.08 3.74 18.28
N TYR A 425 7.01 2.96 18.28
CA TYR A 425 6.85 1.75 17.51
C TYR A 425 5.64 1.93 16.59
N SER A 426 5.80 1.65 15.29
CA SER A 426 4.71 1.72 14.35
C SER A 426 4.70 0.58 13.35
N THR A 427 3.51 0.26 12.86
CA THR A 427 3.34 -0.65 11.72
C THR A 427 2.25 -0.15 10.80
N CYS A 428 2.34 -0.61 9.57
CA CYS A 428 1.34 -0.53 8.53
C CYS A 428 0.37 -1.73 8.54
N SER A 429 0.23 -2.41 9.68
CA SER A 429 -0.57 -3.63 9.83
C SER A 429 -1.88 -3.39 10.57
N ILE A 430 -2.93 -4.11 10.18
CA ILE A 430 -4.19 -4.16 10.93
C ILE A 430 -4.21 -5.27 12.00
N TYR A 431 -3.26 -6.20 11.97
CA TYR A 431 -3.25 -7.40 12.82
C TYR A 431 -2.74 -7.10 14.22
N ALA A 432 -3.50 -7.51 15.25
CA ALA A 432 -3.11 -7.34 16.65
C ALA A 432 -1.80 -8.08 17.01
N GLN A 433 -1.49 -9.18 16.30
CA GLN A 433 -0.26 -9.96 16.45
C GLN A 433 1.00 -9.14 16.22
N GLU A 434 0.95 -8.20 15.27
CA GLU A 434 2.05 -7.27 14.97
C GLU A 434 1.93 -5.97 15.78
N ASN A 435 0.83 -5.74 16.48
CA ASN A 435 0.51 -4.46 17.10
C ASN A 435 0.48 -4.60 18.63
N GLU A 436 -0.71 -4.61 19.24
CA GLU A 436 -0.90 -4.63 20.69
C GLU A 436 -0.17 -5.80 21.36
N LEU A 437 -0.16 -6.97 20.73
CA LEU A 437 0.49 -8.15 21.30
C LEU A 437 2.02 -8.02 21.34
N VAL A 438 2.63 -7.28 20.40
CA VAL A 438 4.07 -6.95 20.46
C VAL A 438 4.34 -6.00 21.61
N ILE A 439 3.50 -4.97 21.80
CA ILE A 439 3.62 -4.00 22.88
C ILE A 439 3.52 -4.68 24.26
N ILE A 440 2.53 -5.55 24.44
CA ILE A 440 2.31 -6.30 25.68
C ILE A 440 3.53 -7.17 25.99
N LYS A 441 3.96 -8.01 25.04
CA LYS A 441 5.15 -8.87 25.21
C LYS A 441 6.41 -8.07 25.55
N ALA A 442 6.57 -6.89 24.94
CA ALA A 442 7.72 -6.04 25.19
C ALA A 442 7.69 -5.42 26.59
N LEU A 443 6.53 -4.98 27.08
CA LEU A 443 6.36 -4.48 28.45
C LEU A 443 6.46 -5.58 29.51
N GLU A 444 6.17 -6.83 29.14
CA GLU A 444 6.29 -7.97 30.05
C GLU A 444 7.74 -8.40 30.30
N ASP A 445 8.65 -8.05 29.39
CA ASP A 445 10.06 -8.43 29.45
C ASP A 445 10.72 -7.96 30.76
N PRO A 446 11.43 -8.85 31.50
CA PRO A 446 12.04 -8.51 32.78
C PRO A 446 13.07 -7.38 32.71
N TYR A 447 13.83 -7.27 31.61
CA TYR A 447 14.81 -6.20 31.42
C TYR A 447 14.10 -4.86 31.22
N VAL A 448 13.05 -4.85 30.41
CA VAL A 448 12.24 -3.65 30.14
C VAL A 448 11.58 -3.13 31.42
N LYS A 449 10.96 -4.04 32.21
CA LYS A 449 10.40 -3.72 33.53
C LYS A 449 11.45 -3.18 34.50
N LYS A 450 12.60 -3.85 34.61
CA LYS A 450 13.69 -3.44 35.51
C LYS A 450 14.25 -2.06 35.14
N ARG A 451 14.26 -1.73 33.84
CA ARG A 451 14.68 -0.41 33.34
C ARG A 451 13.62 0.67 33.52
N GLY A 452 12.41 0.34 33.98
CA GLY A 452 11.35 1.31 34.26
C GLY A 452 10.67 1.86 33.01
N TRP A 453 10.70 1.13 31.90
CA TRP A 453 9.94 1.51 30.71
C TRP A 453 8.45 1.27 30.91
N ARG A 454 7.64 2.21 30.44
CA ARG A 454 6.17 2.15 30.44
C ARG A 454 5.63 2.67 29.12
N ILE A 455 4.36 2.36 28.84
CA ILE A 455 3.66 2.98 27.73
C ILE A 455 3.42 4.48 28.02
N LEU A 456 3.56 5.33 27.00
CA LEU A 456 3.19 6.75 27.06
C LEU A 456 1.66 6.86 27.09
N LYS A 457 1.13 7.41 28.18
CA LYS A 457 -0.32 7.49 28.37
C LYS A 457 -0.93 8.54 27.44
N ARG A 458 -2.22 8.38 27.11
CA ARG A 458 -2.95 9.25 26.19
C ARG A 458 -2.86 10.73 26.58
N GLU A 459 -2.98 11.04 27.86
CA GLU A 459 -2.91 12.39 28.42
C GLU A 459 -1.54 13.06 28.26
N GLU A 460 -0.47 12.27 28.16
CA GLU A 460 0.91 12.72 27.97
C GLU A 460 1.28 12.89 26.48
N GLN A 461 0.42 12.46 25.56
CA GLN A 461 0.67 12.54 24.11
C GLN A 461 0.54 13.98 23.60
N VAL A 462 1.24 14.27 22.49
CA VAL A 462 1.07 15.52 21.74
C VAL A 462 -0.39 15.73 21.36
N SER A 463 -0.85 16.98 21.34
CA SER A 463 -2.27 17.35 21.24
C SER A 463 -3.03 16.60 20.14
N GLY A 464 -2.50 16.62 18.92
CA GLY A 464 -3.16 15.96 17.79
C GLY A 464 -3.28 14.44 17.91
N MET A 465 -2.36 13.78 18.63
CA MET A 465 -2.39 12.35 18.91
C MET A 465 -3.31 12.02 20.10
N ARG A 466 -3.33 12.88 21.13
CA ARG A 466 -4.27 12.79 22.26
C ARG A 466 -5.72 12.97 21.85
N ASP A 467 -5.97 13.82 20.86
CA ASP A 467 -7.30 14.14 20.36
C ASP A 467 -7.75 13.19 19.24
N TRP A 468 -6.86 12.33 18.73
CA TRP A 468 -7.21 11.31 17.75
C TRP A 468 -8.23 10.31 18.34
N PRO A 469 -9.31 9.96 17.64
CA PRO A 469 -10.38 9.18 18.26
C PRO A 469 -10.12 7.66 18.25
N VAL A 470 -9.38 7.14 17.27
CA VAL A 470 -9.24 5.68 17.06
C VAL A 470 -8.05 5.14 17.85
N ARG A 471 -8.33 4.24 18.80
CA ARG A 471 -7.37 3.68 19.76
C ARG A 471 -7.06 2.20 19.49
N GLY A 472 -6.16 1.64 20.30
CA GLY A 472 -5.82 0.22 20.25
C GLY A 472 -7.03 -0.70 20.48
N SER A 473 -6.92 -1.94 20.04
CA SER A 473 -7.97 -2.95 20.19
C SER A 473 -8.09 -3.38 21.65
N ARG A 474 -9.23 -3.05 22.28
CA ARG A 474 -9.55 -3.48 23.65
C ARG A 474 -9.60 -5.00 23.76
N GLU A 475 -10.15 -5.67 22.74
CA GLU A 475 -10.22 -7.13 22.66
C GLU A 475 -8.82 -7.76 22.68
N ALA A 476 -7.86 -7.18 21.94
CA ALA A 476 -6.49 -7.67 21.91
C ALA A 476 -5.72 -7.38 23.20
N CYS A 477 -6.03 -6.26 23.88
CA CYS A 477 -5.38 -5.87 25.13
C CYS A 477 -5.88 -6.65 26.35
N GLY A 478 -7.08 -7.25 26.29
CA GLY A 478 -7.65 -7.99 27.42
C GLY A 478 -7.71 -7.13 28.68
N GLU A 479 -7.01 -7.55 29.73
CA GLU A 479 -6.97 -6.87 31.02
C GLU A 479 -6.17 -5.54 30.99
N HIS A 480 -5.38 -5.28 29.94
CA HIS A 480 -4.58 -4.07 29.80
C HIS A 480 -5.37 -2.92 29.15
N GLU A 481 -6.55 -2.56 29.67
CA GLU A 481 -7.42 -1.54 29.04
C GLU A 481 -6.73 -0.17 28.90
N SER A 482 -5.89 0.22 29.86
CA SER A 482 -5.11 1.46 29.77
C SER A 482 -4.09 1.46 28.61
N LEU A 483 -3.63 0.28 28.18
CA LEU A 483 -2.74 0.13 27.04
C LEU A 483 -3.49 0.37 25.73
N ALA A 484 -4.72 -0.13 25.62
CA ALA A 484 -5.56 0.10 24.45
C ALA A 484 -5.77 1.61 24.21
N GLU A 485 -6.06 2.38 25.27
CA GLU A 485 -6.22 3.85 25.17
C GLU A 485 -4.93 4.61 24.85
N ALA A 486 -3.77 4.07 25.25
CA ALA A 486 -2.46 4.64 24.93
C ALA A 486 -2.04 4.35 23.48
N CYS A 487 -2.41 3.20 22.93
CA CYS A 487 -2.16 2.84 21.55
C CYS A 487 -3.06 3.62 20.57
N ILE A 488 -2.54 3.91 19.39
CA ILE A 488 -3.24 4.65 18.35
C ILE A 488 -3.37 3.75 17.12
N ARG A 489 -4.59 3.61 16.60
CA ARG A 489 -4.86 2.92 15.34
C ARG A 489 -5.44 3.90 14.32
N THR A 490 -5.29 3.56 13.05
CA THR A 490 -6.04 4.18 11.96
C THR A 490 -6.62 3.08 11.09
N ASN A 491 -7.79 3.32 10.50
CA ASN A 491 -8.48 2.31 9.70
C ASN A 491 -8.50 2.73 8.23
N LYS A 492 -8.44 1.73 7.35
CA LYS A 492 -8.64 1.94 5.91
C LYS A 492 -10.11 2.22 5.62
N GLY A 493 -10.38 3.25 4.83
CA GLY A 493 -11.73 3.53 4.32
C GLY A 493 -12.66 4.25 5.29
N ASP A 494 -12.17 4.65 6.47
CA ASP A 494 -12.95 5.43 7.42
C ASP A 494 -13.13 6.90 6.98
N ASP A 495 -13.81 7.68 7.82
CA ASP A 495 -14.05 9.11 7.61
C ASP A 495 -12.81 9.98 7.84
N HIS A 496 -11.71 9.39 8.33
CA HIS A 496 -10.46 10.09 8.58
C HIS A 496 -9.50 10.05 7.38
N GLY A 497 -9.83 9.27 6.36
CA GLY A 497 -9.09 9.23 5.10
C GLY A 497 -7.65 8.78 5.26
N THR A 498 -7.38 7.85 6.18
CA THR A 498 -6.06 7.27 6.48
C THR A 498 -5.92 5.85 5.95
N MET A 499 -4.69 5.36 5.82
CA MET A 499 -4.42 3.92 5.66
C MET A 499 -4.58 3.18 6.99
N GLY A 500 -4.63 1.84 6.95
CA GLY A 500 -4.50 1.02 8.16
C GLY A 500 -3.11 1.19 8.76
N PHE A 501 -3.05 1.59 10.02
CA PHE A 501 -1.79 1.88 10.70
C PHE A 501 -1.93 1.70 12.22
N PHE A 502 -0.80 1.46 12.87
CA PHE A 502 -0.68 1.36 14.31
C PHE A 502 0.53 2.14 14.79
N VAL A 503 0.41 2.83 15.91
CA VAL A 503 1.55 3.43 16.62
C VAL A 503 1.36 3.37 18.13
N ALA A 504 2.46 3.11 18.82
CA ALA A 504 2.58 3.13 20.26
C ALA A 504 3.86 3.87 20.65
N ALA A 505 3.86 4.51 21.81
CA ALA A 505 5.04 5.18 22.35
C ALA A 505 5.36 4.66 23.75
N PHE A 506 6.65 4.54 24.05
CA PHE A 506 7.18 4.15 25.34
C PHE A 506 7.99 5.30 25.92
N VAL A 507 7.90 5.45 27.22
CA VAL A 507 8.71 6.40 27.98
C VAL A 507 9.39 5.73 29.16
N ARG A 508 10.53 6.29 29.55
CA ARG A 508 11.25 5.94 30.75
C ARG A 508 11.54 7.21 31.53
N ASP A 509 11.01 7.27 32.74
CA ASP A 509 11.20 8.40 33.63
C ASP A 509 12.68 8.51 34.07
N GLN A 510 13.13 9.70 34.44
CA GLN A 510 14.45 9.84 35.04
C GLN A 510 14.50 9.03 36.33
N ILE A 511 15.47 8.12 36.44
CA ILE A 511 15.89 7.65 37.76
C ILE A 511 16.43 8.90 38.46
N GLN A 512 15.68 9.40 39.44
CA GLN A 512 16.09 10.51 40.31
C GLN A 512 17.38 10.18 41.05
#